data_AF-A0A958FR32-F1
#
_entry.id   AF-A0A958FR32-F1
#
_cell.length_a   1.000
_cell.length_b   1.000
_cell.length_c   1.000
_cell.angle_alpha   90.00
_cell.angle_beta   90.00
_cell.angle_gamma   90.00
#
_symmetry.space_group_name_H-M   'P 1'
#
loop_
_entity.id
_entity.type
_entity.pdbx_description
1 polymer ?
#
loop_
_entity_poly.entity_id
_entity_poly.type
_entity_poly.pdbx_seq_one_letter_code
_entity_poly.pdbx_strand_id
1 'polypeptide(L)'
;MFTNGIVNILLIEDEEFDVRRVQNTLEPFQKQIIIRDVTSDGHSALELLQKRQHRYDVVIMDFQIAGNLSGENLIRRIKEIDPSIQIIVVTKMTVHITDFEFANRLIEAGAMWYCTKYPGDIESYIYQPTDFILSIFNAYERRRMVKSEQRSRHKLNQNIESILFDKRIIGESEAINWLRGQILQCADSDATVMIRGASGTGKELVAANIHYHSERRYEKFVAINCGSLPHDLIESELFG
;
A
#
# COMPACT_ATOMS: atom_id res chain seq x y z
N MET A 1 19.52 10.67 -9.92
CA MET A 1 19.47 11.15 -8.53
C MET A 1 18.86 10.05 -7.68
N PHE A 2 19.68 9.16 -7.10
CA PHE A 2 19.16 8.20 -6.12
C PHE A 2 18.76 8.98 -4.85
N THR A 3 17.62 8.63 -4.30
CA THR A 3 16.85 9.39 -3.32
C THR A 3 17.58 9.53 -1.97
N ASN A 4 17.28 10.61 -1.22
CA ASN A 4 17.87 10.97 0.08
C ASN A 4 17.58 9.99 1.25
N GLY A 5 17.25 8.72 0.98
CA GLY A 5 16.87 7.74 1.99
C GLY A 5 17.82 6.53 2.03
N ILE A 6 18.00 5.98 3.22
CA ILE A 6 18.73 4.71 3.41
C ILE A 6 17.74 3.56 3.24
N VAL A 7 18.03 2.65 2.32
CA VAL A 7 17.27 1.41 2.09
C VAL A 7 17.65 0.39 3.16
N ASN A 8 16.67 -0.07 3.93
CA ASN A 8 16.89 -1.06 4.98
C ASN A 8 16.46 -2.45 4.49
N ILE A 9 17.37 -3.42 4.54
CA ILE A 9 17.14 -4.75 4.00
C ILE A 9 17.04 -5.80 5.12
N LEU A 10 16.07 -6.70 5.01
CA LEU A 10 16.11 -8.01 5.66
C LEU A 10 16.58 -9.04 4.64
N LEU A 11 17.65 -9.76 4.93
CA LEU A 11 18.18 -10.83 4.08
C LEU A 11 17.79 -12.19 4.66
N ILE A 12 17.17 -13.05 3.85
CA ILE A 12 16.77 -14.41 4.23
C ILE A 12 17.57 -15.40 3.39
N GLU A 13 18.59 -16.00 3.99
CA GLU A 13 19.59 -16.83 3.33
C GLU A 13 20.26 -17.74 4.37
N ASP A 14 20.27 -19.05 4.13
CA ASP A 14 20.88 -20.06 5.01
C ASP A 14 22.34 -20.33 4.68
N GLU A 15 22.79 -20.06 3.45
CA GLU A 15 24.18 -20.25 3.07
C GLU A 15 25.04 -18.99 3.32
N GLU A 16 25.98 -19.07 4.27
CA GLU A 16 26.91 -17.97 4.60
C GLU A 16 27.69 -17.43 3.38
N PHE A 17 27.91 -18.29 2.39
CA PHE A 17 28.60 -17.91 1.16
C PHE A 17 27.74 -16.95 0.31
N ASP A 18 26.44 -17.23 0.19
CA ASP A 18 25.50 -16.39 -0.55
C ASP A 18 25.21 -15.08 0.21
N VAL A 19 25.17 -15.12 1.55
CA VAL A 19 25.14 -13.90 2.39
C VAL A 19 26.30 -12.97 2.06
N ARG A 20 27.53 -13.52 2.03
CA ARG A 20 28.74 -12.74 1.71
C ARG A 20 28.70 -12.14 0.32
N ARG A 21 28.15 -12.84 -0.67
CA ARG A 21 28.02 -12.33 -2.03
C ARG A 21 27.05 -11.16 -2.14
N VAL A 22 25.90 -11.23 -1.45
CA VAL A 22 25.00 -10.08 -1.35
C VAL A 22 25.73 -8.92 -0.69
N GLN A 23 26.43 -9.15 0.43
CA GLN A 23 27.20 -8.11 1.11
C GLN A 23 28.26 -7.47 0.20
N ASN A 24 29.08 -8.26 -0.49
CA ASN A 24 30.09 -7.77 -1.43
C ASN A 24 29.47 -6.95 -2.56
N THR A 25 28.31 -7.39 -3.07
CA THR A 25 27.59 -6.67 -4.15
C THR A 25 27.07 -5.31 -3.65
N LEU A 26 26.67 -5.21 -2.38
CA LEU A 26 26.14 -3.99 -1.77
C LEU A 26 27.23 -3.08 -1.18
N GLU A 27 28.47 -3.57 -1.00
CA GLU A 27 29.56 -2.82 -0.36
C GLU A 27 29.83 -1.43 -0.98
N PRO A 28 29.82 -1.25 -2.32
CA PRO A 28 29.98 0.07 -2.93
C PRO A 28 28.85 1.06 -2.60
N PHE A 29 27.68 0.55 -2.16
CA PHE A 29 26.46 1.30 -1.88
C PHE A 29 26.09 1.32 -0.39
N GLN A 30 27.00 0.94 0.51
CA GLN A 30 26.76 0.82 1.96
C GLN A 30 26.25 2.10 2.64
N LYS A 31 26.45 3.28 2.01
CA LYS A 31 25.91 4.57 2.50
C LYS A 31 24.42 4.73 2.23
N GLN A 32 23.90 4.03 1.22
CA GLN A 32 22.51 4.09 0.77
C GLN A 32 21.74 2.81 1.07
N ILE A 33 22.41 1.66 1.18
CA ILE A 33 21.78 0.35 1.37
C ILE A 33 22.40 -0.32 2.59
N ILE A 34 21.57 -0.69 3.57
CA ILE A 34 22.00 -1.34 4.80
C ILE A 34 21.23 -2.64 5.00
N ILE A 35 21.95 -3.77 5.06
CA ILE A 35 21.40 -5.02 5.59
C ILE A 35 21.28 -4.86 7.10
N ARG A 36 20.04 -4.84 7.61
CA ARG A 36 19.75 -4.62 9.03
C ARG A 36 19.83 -5.90 9.84
N ASP A 37 19.33 -6.99 9.27
CA ASP A 37 19.27 -8.29 9.89
C ASP A 37 19.40 -9.36 8.79
N VAL A 38 19.96 -10.51 9.15
CA VAL A 38 20.07 -11.71 8.31
C VAL A 38 19.42 -12.87 9.06
N THR A 39 18.61 -13.66 8.38
CA THR A 39 17.97 -14.86 8.94
C THR A 39 18.19 -16.06 8.03
N SER A 40 18.42 -17.23 8.60
CA SER A 40 18.60 -18.48 7.84
C SER A 40 17.30 -19.19 7.50
N ASP A 41 16.15 -18.75 8.02
CA ASP A 41 14.87 -19.41 7.76
C ASP A 41 13.70 -18.42 7.73
N GLY A 42 12.62 -18.83 7.06
CA GLY A 42 11.42 -18.01 6.90
C GLY A 42 10.64 -17.77 8.19
N HIS A 43 10.71 -18.66 9.19
CA HIS A 43 9.99 -18.47 10.46
C HIS A 43 10.61 -17.33 11.28
N SER A 44 11.93 -17.35 11.43
CA SER A 44 12.71 -16.28 12.05
C SER A 44 12.49 -14.93 11.36
N ALA A 45 12.42 -14.92 10.02
CA ALA A 45 12.14 -13.73 9.24
C ALA A 45 10.74 -13.15 9.54
N LEU A 46 9.71 -13.99 9.58
CA LEU A 46 8.34 -13.57 9.91
C LEU A 46 8.25 -13.02 11.33
N GLU A 47 8.93 -13.66 12.30
CA GLU A 47 8.98 -13.18 13.68
C GLU A 47 9.63 -11.80 13.79
N LEU A 48 10.75 -11.57 13.08
CA LEU A 48 11.40 -10.25 13.03
C LEU A 48 10.49 -9.19 12.40
N LEU A 49 9.81 -9.52 11.29
CA LEU A 49 8.91 -8.60 10.61
C LEU A 49 7.73 -8.19 11.51
N GLN A 50 7.19 -9.12 12.31
CA GLN A 50 6.13 -8.85 13.27
C GLN A 50 6.63 -8.01 14.46
N LYS A 51 7.79 -8.36 15.03
CA LYS A 51 8.35 -7.66 16.21
C LYS A 51 8.89 -6.27 15.89
N ARG A 52 9.42 -6.07 14.68
CA ARG A 52 10.13 -4.86 14.26
C ARG A 52 9.45 -4.20 13.06
N GLN A 53 8.18 -3.84 13.23
CA GLN A 53 7.39 -3.19 12.19
C GLN A 53 8.11 -1.94 11.64
N HIS A 54 8.00 -1.75 10.32
CA HIS A 54 8.59 -0.62 9.59
C HIS A 54 10.12 -0.49 9.60
N ARG A 55 10.86 -1.46 10.15
CA ARG A 55 12.34 -1.43 10.18
C ARG A 55 13.00 -1.76 8.84
N TYR A 56 12.36 -2.60 8.05
CA TYR A 56 12.85 -3.03 6.74
C TYR A 56 12.03 -2.33 5.68
N ASP A 57 12.66 -2.04 4.56
CA ASP A 57 12.07 -1.51 3.33
C ASP A 57 11.93 -2.60 2.26
N VAL A 58 12.98 -3.41 2.11
CA VAL A 58 13.06 -4.48 1.12
C VAL A 58 13.41 -5.78 1.84
N VAL A 59 12.78 -6.88 1.42
CA VAL A 59 13.20 -8.22 1.79
C VAL A 59 13.90 -8.84 0.60
N ILE A 60 15.10 -9.39 0.83
CA ILE A 60 15.81 -10.20 -0.16
C ILE A 60 15.81 -11.62 0.39
N MET A 61 15.38 -12.60 -0.41
CA MET A 61 15.26 -13.98 0.06
C MET A 61 15.76 -14.98 -0.98
N ASP A 62 16.36 -16.08 -0.52
CA ASP A 62 16.50 -17.26 -1.37
C ASP A 62 15.11 -17.89 -1.62
N PHE A 63 14.89 -18.40 -2.82
CA PHE A 63 13.73 -19.23 -3.10
C PHE A 63 13.83 -20.60 -2.38
N GLN A 64 15.04 -21.16 -2.30
CA GLN A 64 15.32 -22.51 -1.79
C GLN A 64 15.76 -22.52 -0.31
N ILE A 65 15.20 -21.64 0.52
CA ILE A 65 15.54 -21.59 1.95
C ILE A 65 15.19 -22.92 2.62
N ALA A 66 16.11 -23.46 3.43
CA ALA A 66 15.85 -24.64 4.25
C ALA A 66 14.62 -24.46 5.17
N GLY A 67 13.60 -25.31 4.99
CA GLY A 67 12.41 -25.35 5.85
C GLY A 67 11.14 -25.84 5.15
N ASN A 68 10.07 -26.08 5.91
CA ASN A 68 8.77 -26.55 5.41
C ASN A 68 7.90 -25.45 4.75
N LEU A 69 8.35 -24.19 4.75
CA LEU A 69 7.65 -23.06 4.15
C LEU A 69 8.23 -22.78 2.76
N SER A 70 7.54 -23.22 1.71
CA SER A 70 7.91 -22.93 0.32
C SER A 70 7.99 -21.41 0.06
N GLY A 71 8.88 -21.00 -0.86
CA GLY A 71 9.18 -19.59 -1.15
C GLY A 71 7.95 -18.71 -1.38
N GLU A 72 6.98 -19.15 -2.21
CA GLU A 72 5.74 -18.40 -2.46
C GLU A 72 4.88 -18.18 -1.21
N ASN A 73 4.79 -19.18 -0.33
CA ASN A 73 4.02 -19.06 0.90
C ASN A 73 4.67 -18.06 1.86
N LEU A 74 6.00 -18.01 1.89
CA LEU A 74 6.72 -16.98 2.66
C LEU A 74 6.44 -15.59 2.10
N ILE A 75 6.48 -15.41 0.78
CA ILE A 75 6.15 -14.12 0.13
C ILE A 75 4.75 -13.65 0.53
N ARG A 76 3.73 -14.53 0.42
CA ARG A 76 2.35 -14.21 0.80
C ARG A 76 2.25 -13.79 2.27
N ARG A 77 2.87 -14.53 3.19
CA ARG A 77 2.87 -14.20 4.63
C ARG A 77 3.59 -12.88 4.95
N ILE A 78 4.68 -12.56 4.25
CA ILE A 78 5.36 -11.27 4.42
C ILE A 78 4.42 -10.13 3.99
N LYS A 79 3.69 -10.30 2.88
CA LYS A 79 2.71 -9.33 2.38
C LYS A 79 1.50 -9.18 3.30
N GLU A 80 1.08 -10.25 3.97
CA GLU A 80 0.03 -10.19 5.01
C GLU A 80 0.46 -9.33 6.20
N ILE A 81 1.74 -9.39 6.59
CA ILE A 81 2.28 -8.58 7.70
C ILE A 81 2.39 -7.10 7.32
N ASP A 82 3.00 -6.79 6.17
CA ASP A 82 3.11 -5.42 5.67
C ASP A 82 3.05 -5.44 4.11
N PRO A 83 1.89 -5.09 3.52
CA PRO A 83 1.70 -5.09 2.07
C PRO A 83 2.66 -4.14 1.33
N SER A 84 3.21 -3.14 2.02
CA SER A 84 4.12 -2.14 1.43
C SER A 84 5.54 -2.64 1.22
N ILE A 85 5.95 -3.72 1.91
CA ILE A 85 7.29 -4.30 1.75
C ILE A 85 7.47 -4.83 0.34
N GLN A 86 8.59 -4.51 -0.31
CA GLN A 86 8.92 -5.12 -1.59
C GLN A 86 9.87 -6.30 -1.39
N ILE A 87 9.65 -7.36 -2.17
CA ILE A 87 10.35 -8.63 -2.01
C ILE A 87 11.14 -8.91 -3.29
N ILE A 88 12.43 -9.19 -3.13
CA ILE A 88 13.36 -9.61 -4.19
C ILE A 88 13.75 -11.07 -3.92
N VAL A 89 13.56 -11.92 -4.91
CA VAL A 89 13.91 -13.34 -4.82
C VAL A 89 15.23 -13.59 -5.52
N VAL A 90 16.16 -14.27 -4.88
CA VAL A 90 17.49 -14.59 -5.44
C VAL A 90 17.66 -16.10 -5.39
N THR A 91 17.70 -16.80 -6.53
CA THR A 91 17.68 -18.28 -6.55
C THR A 91 18.85 -18.88 -7.31
N LYS A 92 19.23 -20.13 -7.00
CA LYS A 92 20.22 -20.88 -7.80
C LYS A 92 19.63 -21.31 -9.15
N MET A 93 20.49 -21.43 -10.15
CA MET A 93 20.17 -21.75 -11.55
C MET A 93 19.82 -23.24 -11.73
N THR A 94 18.81 -23.74 -11.01
CA THR A 94 18.22 -25.08 -11.22
C THR A 94 16.75 -25.00 -11.65
N VAL A 95 16.12 -23.83 -11.47
CA VAL A 95 14.84 -23.52 -12.08
C VAL A 95 15.15 -22.95 -13.47
N HIS A 96 14.69 -23.61 -14.53
CA HIS A 96 14.92 -23.20 -15.90
C HIS A 96 14.65 -21.68 -16.04
N ILE A 97 15.62 -20.90 -16.51
CA ILE A 97 15.49 -19.45 -16.75
C ILE A 97 14.33 -19.14 -17.73
N THR A 98 13.86 -20.15 -18.45
CA THR A 98 12.71 -20.14 -19.36
C THR A 98 11.39 -20.58 -18.71
N ASP A 99 11.37 -20.84 -17.40
CA ASP A 99 10.17 -21.23 -16.66
C ASP A 99 9.34 -19.98 -16.34
N PHE A 100 8.64 -19.51 -17.37
CA PHE A 100 7.69 -18.40 -17.25
C PHE A 100 6.58 -18.70 -16.23
N GLU A 101 6.26 -19.98 -15.98
CA GLU A 101 5.29 -20.35 -14.94
C GLU A 101 5.86 -20.05 -13.55
N PHE A 102 7.11 -20.41 -13.28
CA PHE A 102 7.78 -20.05 -12.03
C PHE A 102 7.82 -18.53 -11.80
N ALA A 103 8.20 -17.76 -12.81
CA ALA A 103 8.22 -16.31 -12.73
C ALA A 103 6.83 -15.73 -12.42
N ASN A 104 5.78 -16.23 -13.10
CA ASN A 104 4.40 -15.83 -12.83
C ASN A 104 3.98 -16.15 -11.40
N ARG A 105 4.28 -17.35 -10.89
CA ARG A 105 3.91 -17.72 -9.50
C ARG A 105 4.56 -16.79 -8.46
N LEU A 106 5.81 -16.39 -8.67
CA LEU A 106 6.48 -15.44 -7.77
C LEU A 106 5.82 -14.06 -7.80
N ILE A 107 5.50 -13.55 -8.99
CA ILE A 107 4.84 -12.25 -9.17
C ILE A 107 3.44 -12.28 -8.55
N GLU A 108 2.66 -13.33 -8.79
CA GLU A 108 1.34 -13.54 -8.20
C GLU A 108 1.39 -13.64 -6.67
N ALA A 109 2.43 -14.28 -6.12
CA ALA A 109 2.65 -14.33 -4.68
C ALA A 109 3.01 -12.95 -4.08
N GLY A 110 3.50 -12.01 -4.89
CA GLY A 110 3.80 -10.63 -4.50
C GLY A 110 5.29 -10.26 -4.54
N ALA A 111 6.14 -11.07 -5.17
CA ALA A 111 7.52 -10.68 -5.48
C ALA A 111 7.52 -9.50 -6.44
N MET A 112 8.42 -8.55 -6.22
CA MET A 112 8.62 -7.43 -7.15
C MET A 112 9.59 -7.78 -8.26
N TRP A 113 10.61 -8.57 -7.94
CA TRP A 113 11.68 -8.91 -8.86
C TRP A 113 12.33 -10.22 -8.43
N TYR A 114 12.96 -10.92 -9.38
CA TYR A 114 13.75 -12.11 -9.09
C TYR A 114 15.02 -12.15 -9.95
N CYS A 115 16.08 -12.79 -9.45
CA CYS A 115 17.27 -13.10 -10.24
C CYS A 115 17.90 -14.43 -9.87
N THR A 116 18.77 -14.89 -10.76
CA THR A 116 19.61 -16.05 -10.54
C THR A 116 20.93 -15.65 -9.89
N LYS A 117 21.43 -16.44 -8.95
CA LYS A 117 22.69 -16.20 -8.26
C LYS A 117 23.94 -16.38 -9.16
N TYR A 118 23.98 -17.39 -10.05
CA TYR A 118 25.17 -17.73 -10.88
C TYR A 118 24.85 -18.29 -12.26
N PRO A 119 25.65 -17.94 -13.27
CA PRO A 119 26.11 -18.89 -14.29
C PRO A 119 27.61 -19.21 -14.08
N GLY A 120 27.94 -20.50 -14.03
CA GLY A 120 29.28 -21.04 -14.33
C GLY A 120 30.40 -20.77 -13.32
N ASP A 121 30.81 -19.50 -13.12
CA ASP A 121 32.15 -19.15 -12.60
C ASP A 121 32.23 -17.89 -11.70
N ILE A 122 31.09 -17.35 -11.24
CA ILE A 122 31.08 -16.12 -10.42
C ILE A 122 30.96 -16.46 -8.94
N GLU A 123 32.06 -16.32 -8.20
CA GLU A 123 32.10 -16.68 -6.78
C GLU A 123 31.94 -15.51 -5.81
N SER A 124 32.17 -14.28 -6.23
CA SER A 124 32.28 -13.15 -5.30
C SER A 124 31.05 -12.24 -5.22
N TYR A 125 30.22 -12.21 -6.26
CA TYR A 125 29.11 -11.26 -6.42
C TYR A 125 27.85 -11.93 -6.97
N ILE A 126 26.69 -11.28 -6.79
CA ILE A 126 25.44 -11.66 -7.46
C ILE A 126 25.59 -11.45 -8.97
N TYR A 127 25.11 -12.41 -9.78
CA TYR A 127 25.05 -12.25 -11.23
C TYR A 127 24.24 -11.01 -11.62
N GLN A 128 24.73 -10.24 -12.60
CA GLN A 128 24.16 -8.95 -13.00
C GLN A 128 24.00 -7.98 -11.81
N PRO A 129 25.10 -7.58 -11.15
CA PRO A 129 25.06 -6.77 -9.92
C PRO A 129 24.41 -5.40 -10.14
N THR A 130 24.51 -4.82 -11.35
CA THR A 130 23.83 -3.57 -11.70
C THR A 130 22.32 -3.69 -11.64
N ASP A 131 21.77 -4.78 -12.17
CA ASP A 131 20.32 -5.03 -12.21
C ASP A 131 19.81 -5.33 -10.80
N PHE A 132 20.58 -6.10 -10.02
CA PHE A 132 20.30 -6.34 -8.61
C PHE A 132 20.22 -5.03 -7.81
N ILE A 133 21.22 -4.15 -7.92
CA ILE A 133 21.22 -2.85 -7.24
C ILE A 133 20.06 -1.97 -7.69
N LEU A 134 19.80 -1.90 -9.01
CA LEU A 134 18.69 -1.12 -9.55
C LEU A 134 17.35 -1.64 -9.04
N SER A 135 17.18 -2.95 -8.94
CA SER A 135 15.97 -3.58 -8.41
C SER A 135 15.72 -3.18 -6.95
N ILE A 136 16.77 -3.08 -6.12
CA ILE A 136 16.67 -2.65 -4.72
C ILE A 136 16.21 -1.20 -4.61
N PHE A 137 16.77 -0.29 -5.41
CA PHE A 137 16.33 1.11 -5.41
C PHE A 137 14.89 1.27 -5.92
N ASN A 138 14.52 0.54 -6.98
CA ASN A 138 13.14 0.54 -7.48
C ASN A 138 12.18 -0.02 -6.42
N ALA A 139 12.58 -1.06 -5.71
CA ALA A 139 11.81 -1.66 -4.61
C ALA A 139 11.61 -0.68 -3.46
N TYR A 140 12.66 0.06 -3.09
CA TYR A 140 12.55 1.11 -2.09
C TYR A 140 11.58 2.22 -2.49
N GLU A 141 11.70 2.75 -3.73
CA GLU A 141 10.82 3.81 -4.20
C GLU A 141 9.37 3.35 -4.32
N ARG A 142 9.13 2.13 -4.83
CA ARG A 142 7.77 1.56 -4.89
C ARG A 142 7.15 1.44 -3.51
N ARG A 143 7.91 1.01 -2.50
CA ARG A 143 7.43 1.00 -1.11
C ARG A 143 7.04 2.40 -0.62
N ARG A 144 7.86 3.40 -0.90
CA ARG A 144 7.57 4.79 -0.51
C ARG A 144 6.30 5.30 -1.16
N MET A 145 6.07 4.97 -2.44
CA MET A 145 4.84 5.29 -3.15
C MET A 145 3.64 4.63 -2.47
N VAL A 146 3.69 3.32 -2.21
CA VAL A 146 2.60 2.58 -1.53
C VAL A 146 2.32 3.16 -0.14
N LYS A 147 3.35 3.46 0.66
CA LYS A 147 3.18 4.09 1.98
C LYS A 147 2.61 5.51 1.88
N SER A 148 3.02 6.28 0.87
CA SER A 148 2.50 7.62 0.62
C SER A 148 1.01 7.56 0.29
N GLU A 149 0.61 6.67 -0.62
CA GLU A 149 -0.78 6.43 -0.97
C GLU A 149 -1.62 6.03 0.25
N GLN A 150 -1.14 5.06 1.04
CA GLN A 150 -1.82 4.63 2.27
C GLN A 150 -2.00 5.78 3.26
N ARG A 151 -0.97 6.61 3.46
CA ARG A 151 -1.03 7.79 4.35
C ARG A 151 -2.00 8.84 3.84
N SER A 152 -1.97 9.15 2.55
CA SER A 152 -2.88 10.12 1.94
C SER A 152 -4.32 9.65 2.04
N ARG A 153 -4.59 8.38 1.74
CA ARG A 153 -5.92 7.77 1.87
C ARG A 153 -6.40 7.75 3.31
N HIS A 154 -5.53 7.45 4.27
CA HIS A 154 -5.86 7.48 5.69
C HIS A 154 -6.23 8.89 6.17
N LYS A 155 -5.43 9.91 5.81
CA LYS A 155 -5.74 11.32 6.13
C LYS A 155 -7.07 11.77 5.53
N LEU A 156 -7.33 11.36 4.29
CA LEU A 156 -8.57 11.71 3.60
C LEU A 156 -9.79 11.07 4.28
N ASN A 157 -9.67 9.80 4.69
CA ASN A 157 -10.71 9.12 5.48
C ASN A 157 -10.92 9.77 6.84
N GLN A 158 -9.85 10.12 7.57
CA GLN A 158 -9.95 10.84 8.84
C GLN A 158 -10.68 12.19 8.70
N ASN A 159 -10.40 12.93 7.63
CA ASN A 159 -11.09 14.18 7.34
C ASN A 159 -12.59 13.93 7.11
N ILE A 160 -12.95 12.90 6.35
CA ILE A 160 -14.35 12.53 6.12
C ILE A 160 -15.03 12.11 7.42
N GLU A 161 -14.38 11.28 8.24
CA GLU A 161 -14.90 10.87 9.55
C GLU A 161 -15.14 12.07 10.47
N SER A 162 -14.22 13.04 10.49
CA SER A 162 -14.39 14.30 11.23
C SER A 162 -15.59 15.10 10.71
N ILE A 163 -15.74 15.23 9.39
CA ILE A 163 -16.87 15.95 8.80
C ILE A 163 -18.19 15.25 9.13
N LEU A 164 -18.25 13.92 8.99
CA LEU A 164 -19.42 13.12 9.36
C LEU A 164 -19.74 13.22 10.84
N PHE A 165 -18.73 13.31 11.72
CA PHE A 165 -18.93 13.52 13.14
C PHE A 165 -19.56 14.90 13.43
N ASP A 166 -19.04 15.97 12.80
CA ASP A 166 -19.58 17.33 12.97
C ASP A 166 -20.97 17.48 12.36
N LYS A 167 -21.24 16.76 11.27
CA LYS A 167 -22.52 16.77 10.54
C LYS A 167 -23.43 15.61 10.92
N ARG A 168 -23.17 14.93 12.04
CA ARG A 168 -23.94 13.75 12.45
C ARG A 168 -25.41 14.12 12.72
N ILE A 169 -26.31 13.26 12.27
CA ILE A 169 -27.73 13.35 12.61
C ILE A 169 -27.92 12.70 13.99
N ILE A 170 -28.26 13.49 15.00
CA ILE A 170 -28.44 13.05 16.39
C ILE A 170 -29.90 12.62 16.63
N GLY A 171 -30.09 11.54 17.39
CA GLY A 171 -31.41 11.05 17.79
C GLY A 171 -31.54 9.53 17.65
N GLU A 172 -32.46 8.94 18.42
CA GLU A 172 -32.66 7.49 18.49
C GLU A 172 -34.09 7.07 18.12
N SER A 173 -34.91 8.02 17.65
CA SER A 173 -36.28 7.70 17.22
C SER A 173 -36.29 6.81 15.98
N GLU A 174 -37.37 6.04 15.83
CA GLU A 174 -37.56 5.16 14.67
C GLU A 174 -37.47 5.94 13.34
N ALA A 175 -38.06 7.14 13.28
CA ALA A 175 -37.98 8.01 12.12
C ALA A 175 -36.54 8.43 11.76
N ILE A 176 -35.69 8.67 12.76
CA ILE A 176 -34.28 9.01 12.54
C ILE A 176 -33.49 7.78 12.05
N ASN A 177 -33.77 6.59 12.59
CA ASN A 177 -33.15 5.36 12.10
C ASN A 177 -33.55 5.06 10.66
N TRP A 178 -34.83 5.23 10.34
CA TRP A 178 -35.32 5.11 8.97
C TRP A 178 -34.64 6.11 8.02
N LEU A 179 -34.49 7.37 8.44
CA LEU A 179 -33.80 8.40 7.66
C LEU A 179 -32.32 8.03 7.41
N ARG A 180 -31.59 7.52 8.41
CA ARG A 180 -30.21 7.04 8.22
C ARG A 180 -30.13 5.93 7.17
N GLY A 181 -31.09 5.01 7.17
CA GLY A 181 -31.19 3.96 6.15
C GLY A 181 -31.42 4.52 4.75
N GLN A 182 -32.31 5.51 4.60
CA GLN A 182 -32.56 6.18 3.31
C GLN A 182 -31.33 6.93 2.80
N ILE A 183 -30.58 7.58 3.70
CA ILE A 183 -29.33 8.27 3.34
C ILE A 183 -28.33 7.31 2.70
N LEU A 184 -28.13 6.12 3.28
CA LEU A 184 -27.21 5.11 2.74
C LEU A 184 -27.69 4.59 1.37
N GLN A 185 -28.99 4.34 1.21
CA GLN A 185 -29.56 3.94 -0.09
C GLN A 185 -29.36 5.00 -1.17
N CYS A 186 -29.53 6.28 -0.82
CA CYS A 186 -29.27 7.39 -1.74
C CYS A 186 -27.78 7.56 -2.05
N ALA A 187 -26.90 7.29 -1.08
CA ALA A 187 -25.45 7.42 -1.25
C ALA A 187 -24.87 6.42 -2.26
N ASP A 188 -25.50 5.25 -2.41
CA ASP A 188 -25.12 4.23 -3.39
C ASP A 188 -25.70 4.48 -4.80
N SER A 189 -26.33 5.64 -5.04
CA SER A 189 -26.99 5.98 -6.31
C SER A 189 -26.50 7.30 -6.89
N ASP A 190 -26.44 7.38 -8.22
CA ASP A 190 -26.18 8.62 -8.96
C ASP A 190 -27.44 9.48 -9.18
N ALA A 191 -28.60 9.06 -8.68
CA ALA A 191 -29.86 9.77 -8.87
C ALA A 191 -29.92 11.10 -8.11
N THR A 192 -30.66 12.07 -8.67
CA THR A 192 -30.92 13.34 -7.99
C THR A 192 -31.84 13.13 -6.78
N VAL A 193 -31.42 13.62 -5.61
CA VAL A 193 -32.16 13.47 -4.35
C VAL A 193 -32.85 14.78 -3.97
N MET A 194 -34.16 14.74 -3.71
CA MET A 194 -34.94 15.87 -3.18
C MET A 194 -35.20 15.72 -1.68
N ILE A 195 -34.63 16.62 -0.87
CA ILE A 195 -34.79 16.60 0.60
C ILE A 195 -35.84 17.63 1.02
N ARG A 196 -36.91 17.16 1.68
CA ARG A 196 -38.04 18.01 2.13
C ARG A 196 -38.13 18.04 3.65
N GLY A 197 -38.57 19.18 4.19
CA GLY A 197 -38.72 19.39 5.63
C GLY A 197 -38.81 20.88 5.98
N ALA A 198 -39.37 21.20 7.15
CA ALA A 198 -39.49 22.56 7.63
C ALA A 198 -38.12 23.27 7.78
N SER A 199 -38.11 24.60 7.90
CA SER A 199 -36.87 25.34 8.16
C SER A 199 -36.21 24.86 9.46
N GLY A 200 -34.88 24.76 9.48
CA GLY A 200 -34.12 24.32 10.66
C GLY A 200 -34.12 22.81 10.96
N THR A 201 -34.77 21.97 10.14
CA THR A 201 -34.85 20.50 10.38
C THR A 201 -33.61 19.70 9.97
N GLY A 202 -32.50 20.36 9.62
CA GLY A 202 -31.23 19.67 9.30
C GLY A 202 -31.13 19.09 7.89
N LYS A 203 -31.87 19.63 6.90
CA LYS A 203 -31.79 19.17 5.49
C LYS A 203 -30.37 19.19 4.90
N GLU A 204 -29.56 20.18 5.29
CA GLU A 204 -28.15 20.26 4.88
C GLU A 204 -27.31 19.11 5.47
N LEU A 205 -27.60 18.70 6.71
CA LEU A 205 -26.94 17.54 7.32
C LEU A 205 -27.26 16.28 6.53
N VAL A 206 -28.51 16.09 6.10
CA VAL A 206 -28.92 14.96 5.25
C VAL A 206 -28.14 14.97 3.94
N ALA A 207 -28.07 16.10 3.24
CA ALA A 207 -27.31 16.22 1.98
C ALA A 207 -25.82 15.92 2.16
N ALA A 208 -25.19 16.44 3.21
CA ALA A 208 -23.79 16.17 3.53
C ALA A 208 -23.55 14.69 3.83
N ASN A 209 -24.43 14.05 4.61
CA ASN A 209 -24.29 12.63 4.92
C ASN A 209 -24.46 11.76 3.66
N ILE A 210 -25.37 12.09 2.73
CA ILE A 210 -25.47 11.38 1.44
C ILE A 210 -24.14 11.47 0.67
N HIS A 211 -23.56 12.67 0.54
CA HIS A 211 -22.29 12.87 -0.17
C HIS A 211 -21.14 12.08 0.45
N TYR A 212 -20.93 12.23 1.76
CA TYR A 212 -19.78 11.62 2.44
C TYR A 212 -19.91 10.10 2.67
N HIS A 213 -21.11 9.54 2.52
CA HIS A 213 -21.32 8.09 2.44
C HIS A 213 -21.24 7.52 1.02
N SER A 214 -21.25 8.37 -0.02
CA SER A 214 -21.24 7.92 -1.43
C SER A 214 -19.84 7.56 -1.95
N GLU A 215 -19.77 7.06 -3.19
CA GLU A 215 -18.51 6.90 -3.93
C GLU A 215 -17.78 8.23 -4.17
N ARG A 216 -18.53 9.35 -4.19
CA ARG A 216 -18.01 10.71 -4.41
C ARG A 216 -17.55 11.40 -3.13
N ARG A 217 -17.48 10.69 -2.01
CA ARG A 217 -17.10 11.25 -0.69
C ARG A 217 -15.77 12.00 -0.66
N TYR A 218 -14.88 11.70 -1.60
CA TYR A 218 -13.58 12.36 -1.74
C TYR A 218 -13.62 13.63 -2.60
N GLU A 219 -14.72 13.86 -3.31
CA GLU A 219 -14.96 15.04 -4.14
C GLU A 219 -15.49 16.22 -3.32
N LYS A 220 -15.46 17.42 -3.92
CA LYS A 220 -15.97 18.64 -3.28
C LYS A 220 -17.48 18.57 -3.08
N PHE A 221 -17.92 18.77 -1.84
CA PHE A 221 -19.31 19.05 -1.51
C PHE A 221 -19.54 20.57 -1.51
N VAL A 222 -20.39 21.06 -2.42
CA VAL A 222 -20.71 22.49 -2.53
C VAL A 222 -22.17 22.69 -2.19
N ALA A 223 -22.43 23.34 -1.05
CA ALA A 223 -23.77 23.70 -0.62
C ALA A 223 -24.09 25.14 -1.04
N ILE A 224 -25.15 25.31 -1.83
CA ILE A 224 -25.60 26.62 -2.31
C ILE A 224 -26.97 26.92 -1.71
N ASN A 225 -27.07 28.03 -0.98
CA ASN A 225 -28.34 28.51 -0.42
C ASN A 225 -28.99 29.51 -1.39
N CYS A 226 -29.88 29.02 -2.25
CA CYS A 226 -30.61 29.84 -3.20
C CYS A 226 -31.52 30.90 -2.56
N GLY A 227 -31.92 30.74 -1.29
CA GLY A 227 -32.78 31.70 -0.59
C GLY A 227 -32.06 32.96 -0.10
N SER A 228 -30.72 32.93 -0.06
CA SER A 228 -29.89 34.08 0.34
C SER A 228 -29.18 34.77 -0.83
N LEU A 229 -29.32 34.24 -2.05
CA LEU A 229 -28.69 34.81 -3.25
C LEU A 229 -29.67 35.74 -3.99
N PRO A 230 -29.23 36.95 -4.40
CA PRO A 230 -30.01 37.79 -5.30
C PRO A 230 -30.25 37.08 -6.63
N HIS A 231 -31.46 37.18 -7.18
CA HIS A 231 -31.87 36.46 -8.39
C HIS A 231 -30.92 36.69 -9.58
N ASP A 232 -30.38 37.91 -9.70
CA ASP A 232 -29.48 38.33 -10.78
C ASP A 232 -28.05 37.75 -10.66
N LEU A 233 -27.68 37.17 -9.50
CA LEU A 233 -26.35 36.60 -9.23
C LEU A 233 -26.35 35.06 -9.23
N ILE A 234 -27.52 34.42 -9.35
CA ILE A 234 -27.65 32.96 -9.31
C ILE A 234 -26.95 32.31 -10.52
N GLU A 235 -27.13 32.89 -11.72
CA GLU A 235 -26.51 32.34 -12.94
C GLU A 235 -24.98 32.48 -12.90
N SER A 236 -24.45 33.62 -12.46
CA SER A 236 -22.99 33.82 -12.34
C SER A 236 -22.34 32.92 -11.28
N GLU A 237 -23.03 32.61 -10.17
CA GLU A 237 -22.50 31.72 -9.13
C GLU A 237 -22.59 30.23 -9.50
N LEU A 238 -23.62 29.82 -10.26
CA LEU A 238 -23.82 28.42 -10.66
C LEU A 238 -23.03 28.02 -11.90
N PHE A 239 -22.79 28.95 -12.83
CA PHE A 239 -22.20 28.66 -14.14
C PHE A 239 -20.88 29.38 -14.42
N GLY A 240 -20.51 30.38 -13.61
CA GLY A 240 -19.31 31.20 -13.77
C GLY A 240 -19.53 32.44 -14.63
#